data_AF-A0AA43D5B8-F1
#
_entry.id   AF-A0AA43D5B8-F1
#
_cell.length_a   1.000
_cell.length_b   1.000
_cell.length_c   1.000
_cell.angle_alpha   90.00
_cell.angle_beta   90.00
_cell.angle_gamma   90.00
#
_symmetry.space_group_name_H-M   'P 1'
#
loop_
_entity.id
_entity.type
_entity.pdbx_description
1 polymer ?
#
loop_
_entity_poly.entity_id
_entity_poly.type
_entity_poly.pdbx_seq_one_letter_code
_entity_poly.pdbx_strand_id
1 'polypeptide(L)'
;MKSSFSILFVAATFALLSNCGSNKQGDSTEIHDGHTDSQMHSSSASADANGSKPAFAADAEFQEQLASVFTAYVALKDALVSSNVNKVSAEAVATKQSLAKTDMKLLSGAAHNDWMNYLGAMETSLKEMENSADIESQRIAFSILSDNLYKSIKAYGLGGATAYYEFCPMALNNKGGFWLSREEEIRNPYFGEKMMTCGEVRETLH
;
A
#
# COMPACT_ATOMS: atom_id res chain seq x y z
N MET A 1 -20.14 47.73 -23.16
CA MET A 1 -21.32 47.58 -22.28
C MET A 1 -20.85 47.01 -20.96
N LYS A 2 -21.06 47.75 -19.88
CA LYS A 2 -20.74 47.37 -18.50
C LYS A 2 -21.82 46.38 -18.04
N SER A 3 -21.43 45.27 -17.42
CA SER A 3 -22.31 44.62 -16.46
C SER A 3 -21.47 44.07 -15.31
N SER A 4 -21.52 44.82 -14.22
CA SER A 4 -21.02 44.45 -12.90
C SER A 4 -22.04 43.53 -12.26
N PHE A 5 -21.63 42.35 -11.79
CA PHE A 5 -22.46 41.55 -10.88
C PHE A 5 -21.87 41.62 -9.49
N SER A 6 -22.68 42.19 -8.59
CA SER A 6 -22.41 42.36 -7.18
C SER A 6 -22.51 41.04 -6.41
N ILE A 7 -21.67 40.98 -5.40
CA ILE A 7 -21.45 39.94 -4.39
C ILE A 7 -22.70 39.64 -3.56
N LEU A 8 -22.90 38.38 -3.17
CA LEU A 8 -23.48 38.06 -1.85
C LEU A 8 -22.80 36.82 -1.25
N PHE A 9 -21.83 37.08 -0.37
CA PHE A 9 -21.26 36.10 0.55
C PHE A 9 -22.27 35.90 1.70
N VAL A 10 -22.75 34.68 1.90
CA VAL A 10 -23.43 34.28 3.14
C VAL A 10 -22.45 33.44 3.93
N ALA A 11 -21.85 34.06 4.95
CA ALA A 11 -21.03 33.38 5.94
C ALA A 11 -21.95 32.68 6.95
N ALA A 12 -21.98 31.35 6.93
CA ALA A 12 -22.59 30.56 7.99
C ALA A 12 -21.56 30.33 9.09
N THR A 13 -21.65 31.11 10.16
CA THR A 13 -20.85 30.94 11.39
C THR A 13 -21.42 29.78 12.21
N PHE A 14 -20.76 28.62 12.20
CA PHE A 14 -21.01 27.55 13.16
C PHE A 14 -20.29 27.90 14.48
N ALA A 15 -21.07 28.21 15.51
CA ALA A 15 -20.57 28.38 16.87
C ALA A 15 -20.27 27.02 17.48
N LEU A 16 -19.00 26.81 17.87
CA LEU A 16 -18.54 25.71 18.71
C LEU A 16 -18.93 26.02 20.17
N LEU A 17 -19.77 25.18 20.79
CA LEU A 17 -19.89 25.17 22.24
C LEU A 17 -18.80 24.25 22.81
N SER A 18 -17.79 24.89 23.42
CA SER A 18 -16.72 24.26 24.18
C SER A 18 -17.21 23.91 25.59
N ASN A 19 -16.96 22.68 26.02
CA ASN A 19 -17.20 22.20 27.38
C ASN A 19 -15.93 22.42 28.24
N CYS A 20 -15.92 23.45 29.08
CA CYS A 20 -15.06 23.58 30.26
C CYS A 20 -15.81 22.92 31.45
N GLY A 21 -15.23 22.29 32.47
CA GLY A 21 -13.87 22.21 32.98
C GLY A 21 -13.99 21.83 34.47
N SER A 22 -13.14 20.90 34.90
CA SER A 22 -12.68 20.52 36.24
C SER A 22 -13.33 21.10 37.50
N ASN A 23 -13.60 20.22 38.48
CA ASN A 23 -13.47 20.57 39.89
C ASN A 23 -12.73 19.46 40.67
N LYS A 24 -11.69 19.86 41.40
CA LYS A 24 -10.93 19.05 42.36
C LYS A 24 -11.61 19.14 43.74
N GLN A 25 -11.41 18.11 44.56
CA GLN A 25 -10.79 18.14 45.91
C GLN A 25 -11.45 17.10 46.83
N GLY A 26 -10.64 16.31 47.51
CA GLY A 26 -11.00 15.68 48.78
C GLY A 26 -10.72 14.19 48.83
N ASP A 27 -9.52 13.82 49.31
CA ASP A 27 -9.33 13.40 50.70
C ASP A 27 -8.22 12.33 50.81
N SER A 28 -7.49 12.43 51.90
CA SER A 28 -6.30 11.68 52.24
C SER A 28 -6.70 10.34 52.87
N THR A 29 -5.86 9.31 52.76
CA THR A 29 -5.27 8.57 53.90
C THR A 29 -4.42 7.37 53.42
N GLU A 30 -3.26 7.30 54.06
CA GLU A 30 -2.12 6.37 54.18
C GLU A 30 -2.17 4.87 53.77
N ILE A 31 -1.05 4.47 53.12
CA ILE A 31 -0.07 3.39 53.40
C ILE A 31 -0.52 1.91 53.49
N HIS A 32 -0.01 1.06 52.57
CA HIS A 32 0.77 -0.15 52.93
C HIS A 32 1.57 -0.73 51.76
N ASP A 33 2.77 -1.25 52.10
CA ASP A 33 3.80 -1.88 51.27
C ASP A 33 3.36 -3.15 50.52
N GLY A 34 4.07 -3.47 49.43
CA GLY A 34 3.98 -4.77 48.77
C GLY A 34 4.86 -4.91 47.52
N HIS A 35 6.09 -5.41 47.71
CA HIS A 35 6.94 -5.96 46.66
C HIS A 35 6.21 -7.02 45.82
N THR A 36 6.43 -7.02 44.49
CA THR A 36 6.85 -8.23 43.75
C THR A 36 7.34 -7.86 42.36
N ASP A 37 8.57 -8.28 42.08
CA ASP A 37 9.23 -8.33 40.78
C ASP A 37 8.48 -9.32 39.87
N SER A 38 8.32 -8.99 38.59
CA SER A 38 7.97 -9.95 37.54
C SER A 38 8.47 -9.42 36.20
N GLN A 39 9.73 -9.75 36.00
CA GLN A 39 10.44 -9.87 34.75
C GLN A 39 9.69 -10.70 33.69
N MET A 40 9.88 -10.29 32.44
CA MET A 40 9.82 -11.05 31.19
C MET A 40 8.45 -11.59 30.73
N HIS A 41 8.06 -11.24 29.51
CA HIS A 41 8.28 -12.13 28.36
C HIS A 41 7.88 -11.39 27.08
N SER A 42 8.89 -10.81 26.42
CA SER A 42 8.86 -10.60 24.98
C SER A 42 8.60 -11.95 24.34
N SER A 43 7.41 -12.10 23.75
CA SER A 43 7.11 -13.23 22.87
C SER A 43 7.08 -12.66 21.47
N SER A 44 8.28 -12.48 20.90
CA SER A 44 8.44 -12.51 19.45
C SER A 44 7.98 -13.88 18.98
N ALA A 45 6.69 -14.00 18.68
CA ALA A 45 6.21 -15.06 17.82
C ALA A 45 6.73 -14.74 16.42
N SER A 46 7.94 -15.21 16.14
CA SER A 46 8.41 -15.48 14.79
C SER A 46 7.44 -16.51 14.19
N ALA A 47 6.36 -15.99 13.61
CA ALA A 47 5.51 -16.77 12.72
C ALA A 47 6.34 -17.02 11.46
N ASP A 48 6.55 -18.30 11.20
CA ASP A 48 7.23 -18.88 10.05
C ASP A 48 7.11 -18.03 8.79
N ALA A 49 8.24 -17.48 8.35
CA ALA A 49 8.42 -16.99 6.99
C ALA A 49 8.48 -18.20 6.05
N ASN A 50 7.33 -18.85 5.82
CA ASN A 50 7.23 -19.96 4.89
C ASN A 50 6.36 -19.50 3.72
N GLY A 51 7.03 -19.18 2.62
CA GLY A 51 6.40 -18.82 1.35
C GLY A 51 5.38 -19.89 0.96
N SER A 52 4.10 -19.55 1.08
CA SER A 52 3.03 -20.49 0.78
C SER A 52 3.03 -20.81 -0.71
N LYS A 53 2.89 -22.09 -1.06
CA LYS A 53 2.76 -22.52 -2.47
C LYS A 53 1.62 -21.75 -3.16
N PRO A 54 1.77 -21.37 -4.45
CA PRO A 54 0.71 -20.71 -5.20
C PRO A 54 -0.62 -21.46 -5.12
N ALA A 55 -1.72 -20.69 -5.02
CA ALA A 55 -3.07 -21.23 -4.90
C ALA A 55 -3.52 -22.01 -6.16
N PHE A 56 -3.02 -21.61 -7.33
CA PHE A 56 -3.27 -22.27 -8.61
C PHE A 56 -1.98 -22.80 -9.21
N ALA A 57 -2.08 -23.92 -9.94
CA ALA A 57 -1.05 -24.30 -10.90
C ALA A 57 -1.20 -23.39 -12.13
N ALA A 58 -0.29 -22.43 -12.29
CA ALA A 58 -0.23 -21.54 -13.44
C ALA A 58 0.79 -22.04 -14.47
N ASP A 59 0.57 -21.71 -15.73
CA ASP A 59 1.55 -21.94 -16.79
C ASP A 59 2.84 -21.16 -16.54
N ALA A 60 4.00 -21.75 -16.86
CA ALA A 60 5.29 -21.11 -16.64
C ALA A 60 5.44 -19.81 -17.45
N GLU A 61 4.90 -19.77 -18.67
CA GLU A 61 4.90 -18.56 -19.49
C GLU A 61 4.06 -17.45 -18.84
N PHE A 62 2.95 -17.79 -18.21
CA PHE A 62 2.14 -16.82 -17.46
C PHE A 62 2.92 -16.25 -16.27
N GLN A 63 3.63 -17.11 -15.53
CA GLN A 63 4.47 -16.68 -14.41
C GLN A 63 5.61 -15.74 -14.85
N GLU A 64 6.23 -16.00 -16.00
CA GLU A 64 7.26 -15.12 -16.58
C GLU A 64 6.68 -13.76 -17.01
N GLN A 65 5.47 -13.75 -17.58
CA GLN A 65 4.75 -12.52 -17.91
C GLN A 65 4.41 -11.73 -16.64
N LEU A 66 3.96 -12.40 -15.57
CA LEU A 66 3.70 -11.78 -14.27
C LEU A 66 4.98 -11.22 -13.63
N ALA A 67 6.12 -11.92 -13.74
CA ALA A 67 7.42 -11.42 -13.30
C ALA A 67 7.87 -10.16 -14.07
N SER A 68 7.50 -10.06 -15.35
CA SER A 68 7.72 -8.85 -16.15
C SER A 68 6.86 -7.68 -15.65
N VAL A 69 5.59 -7.94 -15.31
CA VAL A 69 4.72 -6.94 -14.67
C VAL A 69 5.30 -6.48 -13.33
N PHE A 70 5.75 -7.43 -12.50
CA PHE A 70 6.40 -7.10 -11.22
C PHE A 70 7.65 -6.24 -11.41
N THR A 71 8.46 -6.52 -12.43
CA THR A 71 9.64 -5.69 -12.75
C THR A 71 9.25 -4.25 -13.08
N ALA A 72 8.22 -4.05 -13.91
CA ALA A 72 7.73 -2.70 -14.23
C ALA A 72 7.12 -2.00 -12.99
N TYR A 73 6.38 -2.75 -12.17
CA TYR A 73 5.85 -2.27 -10.90
C TYR A 73 6.95 -1.79 -9.94
N VAL A 74 8.10 -2.47 -9.86
CA VAL A 74 9.22 -2.03 -9.01
C VAL A 74 9.78 -0.69 -9.48
N ALA A 75 9.90 -0.46 -10.79
CA ALA A 75 10.31 0.85 -11.33
C ALA A 75 9.30 1.96 -10.98
N LEU A 76 8.00 1.64 -11.02
CA LEU A 76 6.93 2.54 -10.57
C LEU A 76 7.02 2.84 -9.06
N LYS A 77 7.27 1.83 -8.23
CA LYS A 77 7.52 1.97 -6.79
C LYS A 77 8.72 2.90 -6.54
N ASP A 78 9.82 2.73 -7.26
CA ASP A 78 11.00 3.60 -7.13
C ASP A 78 10.73 5.05 -7.55
N ALA A 79 9.88 5.27 -8.56
CA ALA A 79 9.43 6.60 -8.93
C ALA A 79 8.66 7.28 -7.78
N LEU A 80 7.81 6.54 -7.07
CA LEU A 80 7.08 7.03 -5.88
C LEU A 80 8.01 7.33 -4.70
N VAL A 81 9.04 6.51 -4.49
CA VAL A 81 10.11 6.78 -3.50
C VAL A 81 10.80 8.12 -3.81
N SER A 82 11.06 8.40 -5.09
CA SER A 82 11.62 9.70 -5.51
C SER A 82 10.60 10.86 -5.51
N SER A 83 9.32 10.60 -5.21
CA SER A 83 8.22 11.57 -5.25
C SER A 83 8.11 12.36 -6.56
N ASN A 84 8.51 11.77 -7.68
CA ASN A 84 8.51 12.41 -8.99
C ASN A 84 7.21 12.10 -9.75
N VAL A 85 6.22 13.00 -9.66
CA VAL A 85 4.88 12.82 -10.25
C VAL A 85 4.92 12.43 -11.73
N ASN A 86 5.73 13.11 -12.54
CA ASN A 86 5.81 12.85 -13.98
C ASN A 86 6.43 11.47 -14.26
N LYS A 87 7.46 11.10 -13.49
CA LYS A 87 8.07 9.77 -13.60
C LYS A 87 7.08 8.69 -13.17
N VAL A 88 6.31 8.91 -12.11
CA VAL A 88 5.26 7.98 -11.67
C VAL A 88 4.22 7.77 -12.76
N SER A 89 3.74 8.85 -13.41
CA SER A 89 2.79 8.72 -14.54
C SER A 89 3.41 7.93 -15.72
N ALA A 90 4.68 8.18 -16.04
CA ALA A 90 5.37 7.45 -17.12
C ALA A 90 5.56 5.95 -16.79
N GLU A 91 5.97 5.62 -15.58
CA GLU A 91 6.15 4.23 -15.14
C GLU A 91 4.80 3.50 -14.95
N ALA A 92 3.71 4.23 -14.66
CA ALA A 92 2.36 3.67 -14.66
C ALA A 92 1.94 3.24 -16.07
N VAL A 93 2.27 4.04 -17.10
CA VAL A 93 2.06 3.65 -18.51
C VAL A 93 2.89 2.42 -18.86
N ALA A 94 4.17 2.38 -18.47
CA ALA A 94 5.03 1.21 -18.73
C ALA A 94 4.50 -0.06 -18.05
N THR A 95 4.06 0.05 -16.80
CA THR A 95 3.48 -1.07 -16.04
C THR A 95 2.19 -1.56 -16.70
N LYS A 96 1.31 -0.65 -17.13
CA LYS A 96 0.08 -0.97 -17.87
C LYS A 96 0.35 -1.67 -19.19
N GLN A 97 1.39 -1.25 -19.92
CA GLN A 97 1.82 -1.92 -21.15
C GLN A 97 2.38 -3.32 -20.88
N SER A 98 3.09 -3.54 -19.77
CA SER A 98 3.52 -4.88 -19.37
C SER A 98 2.32 -5.76 -18.99
N LEU A 99 1.36 -5.20 -18.25
CA LEU A 99 0.14 -5.89 -17.84
C LEU A 99 -0.71 -6.31 -19.04
N ALA A 100 -0.85 -5.45 -20.05
CA ALA A 100 -1.60 -5.76 -21.26
C ALA A 100 -0.98 -6.90 -22.11
N LYS A 101 0.28 -7.27 -21.85
CA LYS A 101 0.97 -8.37 -22.55
C LYS A 101 0.75 -9.73 -21.89
N THR A 102 0.13 -9.79 -20.71
CA THR A 102 -0.18 -11.08 -20.07
C THR A 102 -1.25 -11.81 -20.89
N ASP A 103 -0.95 -13.02 -21.36
CA ASP A 103 -1.89 -13.82 -22.14
C ASP A 103 -2.89 -14.53 -21.22
N MET A 104 -4.11 -14.00 -21.18
CA MET A 104 -5.21 -14.54 -20.38
C MET A 104 -5.61 -15.98 -20.77
N LYS A 105 -5.21 -16.46 -21.95
CA LYS A 105 -5.48 -17.84 -22.41
C LYS A 105 -4.62 -18.88 -21.70
N LEU A 106 -3.54 -18.45 -21.05
CA LEU A 106 -2.68 -19.30 -20.23
C LEU A 106 -3.33 -19.66 -18.87
N LEU A 107 -4.45 -19.00 -18.53
CA LEU A 107 -5.28 -19.34 -17.38
C LEU A 107 -6.65 -19.86 -17.83
N SER A 108 -7.22 -20.78 -17.06
CA SER A 108 -8.54 -21.33 -17.33
C SER A 108 -9.36 -21.55 -16.05
N GLY A 109 -10.68 -21.66 -16.20
CA GLY A 109 -11.61 -21.92 -15.10
C GLY A 109 -11.51 -20.90 -13.96
N ALA A 110 -11.40 -21.41 -12.72
CA ALA A 110 -11.34 -20.57 -11.52
C ALA A 110 -10.12 -19.63 -11.51
N ALA A 111 -8.96 -20.09 -12.02
CA ALA A 111 -7.75 -19.29 -12.07
C ALA A 111 -7.91 -18.08 -13.00
N HIS A 112 -8.55 -18.25 -14.15
CA HIS A 112 -8.85 -17.15 -15.07
C HIS A 112 -9.80 -16.13 -14.43
N ASN A 113 -10.89 -16.59 -13.82
CA ASN A 113 -11.86 -15.70 -13.18
C ASN A 113 -11.26 -14.90 -12.03
N ASP A 114 -10.38 -15.53 -11.23
CA ASP A 114 -9.66 -14.85 -10.15
C ASP A 114 -8.72 -13.76 -10.71
N TRP A 115 -8.00 -14.07 -11.79
CA TRP A 115 -7.09 -13.13 -12.45
C TRP A 115 -7.83 -11.91 -12.98
N MET A 116 -8.99 -12.11 -13.61
CA MET A 116 -9.80 -11.01 -14.14
C MET A 116 -10.23 -10.01 -13.07
N ASN A 117 -10.43 -10.46 -11.82
CA ASN A 117 -10.75 -9.56 -10.72
C ASN A 117 -9.57 -8.64 -10.39
N TYR A 118 -8.36 -9.19 -10.30
CA TYR A 118 -7.15 -8.41 -10.03
C TYR A 118 -6.78 -7.51 -11.21
N LEU A 119 -6.89 -8.02 -12.44
CA LEU A 119 -6.58 -7.30 -13.67
C LEU A 119 -7.35 -5.98 -13.75
N GLY A 120 -8.68 -6.01 -13.56
CA GLY A 120 -9.49 -4.79 -13.64
C GLY A 120 -9.12 -3.73 -12.59
N ALA A 121 -8.77 -4.16 -11.38
CA ALA A 121 -8.34 -3.25 -10.31
C ALA A 121 -6.94 -2.66 -10.59
N MET A 122 -6.02 -3.48 -11.12
CA MET A 122 -4.69 -3.01 -11.53
C MET A 122 -4.78 -2.02 -12.71
N GLU A 123 -5.59 -2.31 -13.73
CA GLU A 123 -5.80 -1.39 -14.87
C GLU A 123 -6.40 -0.05 -14.43
N THR A 124 -7.38 -0.08 -13.54
CA THR A 124 -8.02 1.12 -13.00
C THR A 124 -7.04 1.97 -12.22
N SER A 125 -6.30 1.37 -11.28
CA SER A 125 -5.30 2.08 -10.47
C SER A 125 -4.16 2.65 -11.32
N LEU A 126 -3.64 1.90 -12.30
CA LEU A 126 -2.61 2.39 -13.21
C LEU A 126 -3.10 3.59 -14.04
N LYS A 127 -4.36 3.56 -14.50
CA LYS A 127 -4.97 4.69 -15.21
C LYS A 127 -5.12 5.93 -14.30
N GLU A 128 -5.46 5.75 -13.02
CA GLU A 128 -5.51 6.86 -12.07
C GLU A 128 -4.13 7.47 -11.84
N MET A 129 -3.10 6.63 -11.68
CA MET A 129 -1.71 7.09 -11.51
C MET A 129 -1.18 7.83 -12.75
N GLU A 130 -1.48 7.31 -13.94
CA GLU A 130 -1.15 7.90 -15.24
C GLU A 130 -1.73 9.33 -15.35
N ASN A 131 -2.98 9.53 -14.94
CA ASN A 131 -3.71 10.79 -15.15
C ASN A 131 -3.62 11.79 -13.98
N SER A 132 -3.05 11.38 -12.84
CA SER A 132 -2.92 12.24 -11.67
C SER A 132 -1.68 13.12 -11.75
N ALA A 133 -1.85 14.41 -11.45
CA ALA A 133 -0.77 15.36 -11.20
C ALA A 133 -0.48 15.55 -9.70
N ASP A 134 -1.17 14.80 -8.83
CA ASP A 134 -1.00 14.84 -7.37
C ASP A 134 -0.36 13.54 -6.87
N ILE A 135 0.72 13.69 -6.10
CA ILE A 135 1.51 12.55 -5.60
C ILE A 135 0.74 11.71 -4.58
N GLU A 136 -0.12 12.34 -3.77
CA GLU A 136 -0.91 11.61 -2.78
C GLU A 136 -1.99 10.77 -3.45
N SER A 137 -2.65 11.30 -4.48
CA SER A 137 -3.57 10.55 -5.33
C SER A 137 -2.87 9.38 -6.03
N GLN A 138 -1.63 9.56 -6.52
CA GLN A 138 -0.82 8.46 -7.07
C GLN A 138 -0.50 7.39 -6.02
N ARG A 139 -0.19 7.78 -4.78
CA ARG A 139 0.08 6.85 -3.66
C ARG A 139 -1.15 6.04 -3.25
N ILE A 140 -2.33 6.67 -3.26
CA ILE A 140 -3.59 5.97 -2.98
C ILE A 140 -3.85 4.92 -4.05
N ALA A 141 -3.78 5.30 -5.33
CA ALA A 141 -3.95 4.35 -6.44
C ALA A 141 -2.89 3.23 -6.40
N PHE A 142 -1.63 3.56 -6.08
CA PHE A 142 -0.56 2.58 -5.92
C PHE A 142 -0.83 1.54 -4.83
N SER A 143 -1.52 1.91 -3.75
CA SER A 143 -1.89 0.93 -2.71
C SER A 143 -2.84 -0.13 -3.23
N ILE A 144 -3.77 0.25 -4.11
CA ILE A 144 -4.72 -0.67 -4.76
C ILE A 144 -3.96 -1.57 -5.75
N LEU A 145 -3.06 -0.99 -6.54
CA LEU A 145 -2.19 -1.75 -7.44
C LEU A 145 -1.36 -2.80 -6.68
N SER A 146 -0.75 -2.39 -5.56
CA SER A 146 0.11 -3.23 -4.74
C SER A 146 -0.62 -4.42 -4.14
N ASP A 147 -1.82 -4.21 -3.60
CA ASP A 147 -2.66 -5.28 -3.03
C ASP A 147 -3.08 -6.30 -4.09
N ASN A 148 -3.48 -5.83 -5.29
CA ASN A 148 -3.90 -6.74 -6.36
C ASN A 148 -2.73 -7.48 -7.01
N LEU A 149 -1.56 -6.84 -7.13
CA LEU A 149 -0.36 -7.53 -7.58
C LEU A 149 0.11 -8.55 -6.55
N TYR A 150 0.09 -8.23 -5.25
CA TYR A 150 0.38 -9.17 -4.17
C TYR A 150 -0.52 -10.41 -4.25
N LYS A 151 -1.84 -10.21 -4.38
CA LYS A 151 -2.80 -11.31 -4.53
C LYS A 151 -2.51 -12.16 -5.77
N SER A 152 -2.18 -11.53 -6.88
CA SER A 152 -1.80 -12.22 -8.11
C SER A 152 -0.55 -13.09 -7.92
N ILE A 153 0.51 -12.53 -7.32
CA ILE A 153 1.75 -13.27 -7.04
C ILE A 153 1.48 -14.45 -6.09
N LYS A 154 0.69 -14.25 -5.04
CA LYS A 154 0.30 -15.31 -4.10
C LYS A 154 -0.56 -16.40 -4.74
N ALA A 155 -1.38 -16.04 -5.72
CA ALA A 155 -2.25 -16.97 -6.42
C ALA A 155 -1.50 -17.81 -7.47
N TYR A 156 -0.58 -17.19 -8.22
CA TYR A 156 0.01 -17.78 -9.43
C TYR A 156 1.51 -18.06 -9.33
N GLY A 157 2.22 -17.49 -8.37
CA GLY A 157 3.69 -17.57 -8.25
C GLY A 157 4.41 -16.61 -9.20
N LEU A 158 5.71 -16.41 -8.99
CA LEU A 158 6.50 -15.40 -9.69
C LEU A 158 7.63 -15.96 -10.57
N GLY A 159 7.47 -17.20 -11.04
CA GLY A 159 8.41 -17.80 -12.00
C GLY A 159 9.83 -17.93 -11.45
N GLY A 160 9.98 -18.09 -10.13
CA GLY A 160 11.27 -18.20 -9.45
C GLY A 160 11.92 -16.86 -9.08
N ALA A 161 11.30 -15.73 -9.43
CA ALA A 161 11.70 -14.43 -8.85
C ALA A 161 11.19 -14.31 -7.41
N THR A 162 11.90 -13.53 -6.60
CA THR A 162 11.50 -13.27 -5.21
C THR A 162 10.92 -11.88 -5.08
N ALA A 163 9.85 -11.75 -4.30
CA ALA A 163 9.26 -10.48 -3.93
C ALA A 163 9.07 -10.39 -2.41
N TYR A 164 9.47 -9.27 -1.82
CA TYR A 164 9.26 -8.95 -0.42
C TYR A 164 8.01 -8.11 -0.27
N TYR A 165 7.07 -8.58 0.54
CA TYR A 165 5.85 -7.84 0.85
C TYR A 165 6.10 -7.00 2.10
N GLU A 166 6.19 -5.70 1.93
CA GLU A 166 6.59 -4.74 2.97
C GLU A 166 5.39 -3.92 3.45
N PHE A 167 5.48 -3.42 4.68
CA PHE A 167 4.41 -2.68 5.32
C PHE A 167 4.91 -1.51 6.16
N CYS A 168 4.24 -0.35 6.07
CA CYS A 168 4.44 0.77 6.99
C CYS A 168 3.08 1.14 7.62
N PRO A 169 2.92 1.08 8.96
CA PRO A 169 1.65 1.36 9.63
C PRO A 169 1.21 2.83 9.52
N MET A 170 2.16 3.75 9.30
CA MET A 170 1.89 5.18 9.22
C MET A 170 1.38 5.63 7.84
N ALA A 171 1.53 4.79 6.81
CA ALA A 171 1.12 5.14 5.46
C ALA A 171 -0.40 5.41 5.36
N LEU A 172 -0.78 6.21 4.35
CA LEU A 172 -2.17 6.52 4.02
C LEU A 172 -2.99 7.07 5.20
N ASN A 173 -2.41 8.01 5.94
CA ASN A 173 -2.98 8.61 7.15
C ASN A 173 -3.15 7.60 8.30
N ASN A 174 -2.09 6.87 8.64
CA ASN A 174 -2.06 5.85 9.70
C ASN A 174 -3.06 4.69 9.49
N LYS A 175 -3.47 4.46 8.24
CA LYS A 175 -4.28 3.29 7.85
C LYS A 175 -3.42 2.07 7.52
N GLY A 176 -2.11 2.28 7.38
CA GLY A 176 -1.18 1.29 6.89
C GLY A 176 -1.15 1.27 5.36
N GLY A 177 -0.02 0.83 4.82
CA GLY A 177 0.20 0.71 3.39
C GLY A 177 1.20 -0.40 3.12
N PHE A 178 0.86 -1.23 2.14
CA PHE A 178 1.66 -2.38 1.73
C PHE A 178 2.18 -2.21 0.32
N TRP A 179 3.39 -2.71 0.06
CA TRP A 179 3.98 -2.73 -1.27
C TRP A 179 4.84 -3.97 -1.47
N LEU A 180 5.22 -4.22 -2.71
CA LEU A 180 6.17 -5.27 -3.07
C LEU A 180 7.54 -4.65 -3.39
N SER A 181 8.60 -5.36 -3.04
CA SER A 181 9.98 -4.98 -3.32
C SER A 181 10.77 -6.17 -3.85
N ARG A 182 11.85 -5.87 -4.58
CA ARG A 182 12.83 -6.88 -5.01
C ARG A 182 13.93 -7.09 -3.95
N GLU A 183 14.03 -6.18 -2.99
CA GLU A 183 15.09 -6.12 -1.99
C GLU A 183 14.45 -6.07 -0.59
N GLU A 184 15.12 -6.63 0.41
CA GLU A 184 14.69 -6.52 1.82
C GLU A 184 14.86 -5.11 2.41
N GLU A 185 15.68 -4.27 1.76
CA GLU A 185 15.87 -2.89 2.17
C GLU A 185 14.59 -2.09 2.00
N ILE A 186 14.06 -1.59 3.12
CA ILE A 186 12.86 -0.77 3.15
C ILE A 186 13.09 0.55 2.43
N ARG A 187 12.38 0.74 1.31
CA ARG A 187 12.31 2.00 0.56
C ARG A 187 10.85 2.40 0.37
N ASN A 188 10.35 3.18 1.32
CA ASN A 188 8.92 3.49 1.47
C ASN A 188 8.36 4.40 0.34
N PRO A 189 7.42 3.92 -0.49
CA PRO A 189 6.84 4.70 -1.59
C PRO A 189 5.81 5.76 -1.14
N TYR A 190 5.33 5.70 0.11
CA TYR A 190 4.27 6.57 0.63
C TYR A 190 4.79 7.88 1.23
N PHE A 191 6.08 7.97 1.55
CA PHE A 191 6.64 9.15 2.22
C PHE A 191 7.87 9.75 1.53
N GLY A 192 8.37 9.09 0.47
CA GLY A 192 9.60 9.49 -0.20
C GLY A 192 10.76 9.66 0.78
N GLU A 193 11.55 10.71 0.62
CA GLU A 193 12.73 10.95 1.47
C GLU A 193 12.40 11.23 2.95
N LYS A 194 11.17 11.63 3.28
CA LYS A 194 10.81 12.04 4.65
C LYS A 194 10.86 10.88 5.65
N MET A 195 10.50 9.67 5.21
CA MET A 195 10.44 8.46 6.03
C MET A 195 10.77 7.23 5.19
N MET A 196 11.88 7.30 4.45
CA MET A 196 12.29 6.27 3.48
C MET A 196 12.41 4.88 4.12
N THR A 197 12.81 4.81 5.40
CA THR A 197 13.01 3.56 6.15
C THR A 197 11.82 3.17 7.03
N CYS A 198 10.65 3.83 6.93
CA CYS A 198 9.46 3.35 7.64
C CYS A 198 8.96 2.07 6.99
N GLY A 199 9.06 0.96 7.70
CA GLY A 199 8.38 -0.26 7.38
C GLY A 199 9.12 -1.51 7.83
N GLU A 200 8.56 -2.66 7.47
CA GLU A 200 9.13 -3.97 7.76
C GLU A 200 8.70 -4.96 6.67
N VAL A 201 9.52 -5.98 6.43
CA VAL A 201 9.16 -7.13 5.60
C VAL A 201 8.16 -7.99 6.36
N ARG A 202 7.01 -8.27 5.74
CA ARG A 202 5.91 -9.07 6.30
C ARG A 202 5.85 -10.48 5.73
N GLU A 203 6.21 -10.65 4.47
CA GLU A 203 6.18 -11.94 3.78
C GLU A 203 7.24 -11.94 2.67
N THR A 204 7.80 -13.11 2.38
CA THR A 204 8.63 -13.35 1.19
C THR A 204 7.87 -14.28 0.26
N LEU A 205 7.74 -13.88 -1.00
CA LEU A 205 6.98 -14.56 -2.06
C LEU A 205 7.93 -15.09 -3.13
N HIS A 206 7.58 -16.21 -3.75
CA HIS A 206 8.35 -16.91 -4.78
C HIS A 206 7.47 -17.31 -5.97
#